data_AF-A0A954IL06-F1
#
_entry.id   AF-A0A954IL06-F1
#
_cell.length_a   1.000
_cell.length_b   1.000
_cell.length_c   1.000
_cell.angle_alpha   90.00
_cell.angle_beta   90.00
_cell.angle_gamma   90.00
#
_symmetry.space_group_name_H-M   'P 1'
#
loop_
_entity.id
_entity.type
_entity.pdbx_description
1 polymer ?
#
loop_
_entity_poly.entity_id
_entity_poly.type
_entity_poly.pdbx_seq_one_letter_code
_entity_poly.pdbx_strand_id
1 'polypeptide(L)'
;RFLDEWIPYLDLPGCPIHEDPYHPVTTQARRFLSETPADQVPIAWWHRSHRYAERLAPGTKFADIIGEIDPSRLVAGTSMAAEESLHFGLIPRMHRGIFAMNELPELDELVQVGLFNILEERDVQIRGFPVQFDLNIMIVFSANPSTYNRSGKVIPQLKDRIGSIIHTHYPAERDAGIQIMEQECEVPLDGPFPVVIPFFMKQIVEEITRAARRSRYIDHQSGVSARFSIANYQTMIASARRRGAVLKESPAVPRISDLGHLYSSSLGKLEVDLMSSHQMSEKQVLDSVMAEAIRTVFEEYVEQHGLEAIAQIFSKGIRIEVGDLLPSTHYEQILQRVPSVWEKAFEVNAAENAAMRASCVEFILAGLYATDRISRAQRHGTVTYEFEE
;
A
#
# COMPACT_ATOMS: atom_id res chain seq x y z
N ARG A 1 1.35 9.14 17.97
CA ARG A 1 1.21 10.51 17.42
C ARG A 1 2.52 11.23 17.72
N PHE A 2 3.27 11.64 16.69
CA PHE A 2 4.68 12.05 16.83
C PHE A 2 4.91 13.52 17.21
N LEU A 3 3.87 14.35 17.17
CA LEU A 3 3.92 15.79 17.45
C LEU A 3 2.84 16.19 18.46
N ASP A 4 3.11 17.19 19.29
CA ASP A 4 2.13 17.82 20.19
C ASP A 4 0.89 18.29 19.42
N GLU A 5 -0.28 18.34 20.05
CA GLU A 5 -1.49 18.71 19.29
C GLU A 5 -1.42 20.14 18.75
N TRP A 6 -1.01 21.08 19.59
CA TRP A 6 -0.89 22.49 19.29
C TRP A 6 0.41 23.04 19.86
N ILE A 7 1.07 23.91 19.10
CA ILE A 7 2.22 24.69 19.59
C ILE A 7 1.98 26.18 19.31
N PRO A 8 2.43 27.09 20.18
CA PRO A 8 2.32 28.52 19.91
C PRO A 8 3.37 28.97 18.89
N TYR A 9 3.03 29.97 18.09
CA TYR A 9 3.98 30.69 17.24
C TYR A 9 3.67 32.19 17.20
N LEU A 10 4.65 33.01 16.84
CA LEU A 10 4.47 34.45 16.69
C LEU A 10 3.64 34.77 15.44
N ASP A 11 2.48 35.40 15.62
CA ASP A 11 1.62 35.82 14.51
C ASP A 11 2.08 37.18 13.96
N LEU A 12 3.23 37.16 13.28
CA LEU A 12 3.90 38.34 12.75
C LEU A 12 3.82 38.38 11.22
N PRO A 13 3.23 39.43 10.63
CA PRO A 13 3.23 39.62 9.19
C PRO A 13 4.65 39.69 8.62
N GLY A 14 4.88 38.98 7.51
CA GLY A 14 6.17 38.96 6.83
C GLY A 14 7.21 38.01 7.45
N CYS A 15 6.90 37.38 8.58
CA CYS A 15 7.77 36.36 9.14
C CYS A 15 7.75 35.10 8.23
N PRO A 16 8.92 34.62 7.77
CA PRO A 16 8.98 33.55 6.78
C PRO A 16 8.69 32.15 7.36
N ILE A 17 8.77 32.00 8.68
CA ILE A 17 8.61 30.73 9.40
C ILE A 17 7.69 30.93 10.61
N HIS A 18 7.14 29.84 11.15
CA HIS A 18 6.40 29.87 12.41
C HIS A 18 7.35 29.90 13.61
N GLU A 19 7.70 31.11 14.04
CA GLU A 19 8.67 31.37 15.10
C GLU A 19 8.24 30.85 16.47
N ASP A 20 9.18 30.28 17.21
CA ASP A 20 8.96 29.97 18.61
C ASP A 20 8.98 31.26 19.45
N PRO A 21 7.92 31.56 20.23
CA PRO A 21 7.90 32.76 21.07
C PRO A 21 9.01 32.80 22.13
N TYR A 22 9.55 31.65 22.52
CA TYR A 22 10.63 31.53 23.51
C TYR A 22 12.01 31.41 22.86
N HIS A 23 12.08 30.89 21.63
CA HIS A 23 13.32 30.63 20.92
C HIS A 23 13.25 31.10 19.45
N PRO A 24 13.12 32.42 19.20
CA PRO A 24 13.00 32.96 17.84
C PRO A 24 14.29 32.76 17.04
N VAL A 25 14.13 32.35 15.77
CA VAL A 25 15.22 32.10 14.83
C VAL A 25 15.57 33.38 14.06
N THR A 26 14.58 34.02 13.42
CA THR A 26 14.86 35.19 12.56
C THR A 26 15.20 36.44 13.36
N THR A 27 15.98 37.32 12.71
CA THR A 27 16.32 38.63 13.26
C THR A 27 15.07 39.50 13.45
N GLN A 28 14.09 39.41 12.55
CA GLN A 28 12.81 40.11 12.66
C GLN A 28 12.07 39.72 13.95
N ALA A 29 11.95 38.43 14.24
CA ALA A 29 11.25 37.92 15.42
C ALA A 29 11.97 38.29 16.73
N ARG A 30 13.31 38.15 16.76
CA ARG A 30 14.14 38.55 17.90
C ARG A 30 13.98 40.04 18.21
N ARG A 31 14.03 40.88 17.19
CA ARG A 31 13.86 42.33 17.34
C ARG A 31 12.46 42.66 17.85
N PHE A 32 11.42 42.08 17.24
CA PHE A 32 10.04 42.29 17.66
C PHE A 32 9.83 41.95 19.15
N LEU A 33 10.32 40.78 19.59
CA LEU A 33 10.22 40.36 20.99
C LEU A 33 11.04 41.24 21.95
N SER A 34 12.13 41.84 21.50
CA SER A 34 12.93 42.76 22.33
C SER A 34 12.30 44.14 22.50
N GLU A 35 11.53 44.59 21.51
CA GLU A 35 10.92 45.93 21.46
C GLU A 35 9.46 45.93 21.96
N THR A 36 8.82 44.76 22.05
CA THR A 36 7.39 44.61 22.38
C THR A 36 7.20 44.05 23.79
N PRO A 37 6.33 44.67 24.63
CA PRO A 37 5.93 44.08 25.91
C PRO A 37 5.32 42.68 25.75
N ALA A 38 5.63 41.76 26.66
CA ALA A 38 5.24 40.36 26.56
C ALA A 38 3.71 40.13 26.46
N ASP A 39 2.91 41.00 27.07
CA ASP A 39 1.43 40.97 27.04
C ASP A 39 0.84 41.47 25.71
N GLN A 40 1.65 42.07 24.85
CA GLN A 40 1.24 42.60 23.54
C GLN A 40 1.77 41.76 22.37
N VAL A 41 2.50 40.68 22.64
CA VAL A 41 3.02 39.78 21.61
C VAL A 41 1.86 38.97 21.02
N PRO A 42 1.58 39.08 19.71
CA PRO A 42 0.52 38.32 19.08
C PRO A 42 0.94 36.85 18.93
N ILE A 43 0.14 35.94 19.49
CA ILE A 43 0.38 34.49 19.45
C ILE A 43 -0.76 33.81 18.70
N ALA A 44 -0.39 32.95 17.75
CA ALA A 44 -1.29 32.02 17.11
C ALA A 44 -0.87 30.57 17.43
N TRP A 45 -1.72 29.61 17.07
CA TRP A 45 -1.54 28.20 17.41
C TRP A 45 -1.47 27.34 16.15
N TRP A 46 -0.47 26.47 16.10
CA TRP A 46 -0.22 25.61 14.95
C TRP A 46 -0.50 24.15 15.27
N HIS A 47 -1.52 23.58 14.61
CA HIS A 47 -1.95 22.20 14.82
C HIS A 47 -0.99 21.19 14.16
N ARG A 48 -0.80 20.02 14.77
CA ARG A 48 0.05 18.94 14.22
C ARG A 48 -0.28 18.53 12.78
N SER A 49 -1.53 18.63 12.33
CA SER A 49 -1.92 18.26 10.96
C SER A 49 -1.28 19.13 9.88
N HIS A 50 -0.83 20.33 10.26
CA HIS A 50 -0.17 21.27 9.35
C HIS A 50 1.36 21.27 9.53
N ARG A 51 1.89 20.40 10.40
CA ARG A 51 3.32 20.29 10.75
C ARG A 51 3.99 19.07 10.12
N TYR A 52 3.38 18.53 9.08
CA TYR A 52 3.94 17.51 8.22
C TYR A 52 3.92 18.00 6.78
N ALA A 53 5.05 17.90 6.10
CA ALA A 53 5.15 18.12 4.66
C ALA A 53 5.98 17.01 4.03
N GLU A 54 5.65 16.65 2.80
CA GLU A 54 6.39 15.67 2.03
C GLU A 54 6.76 16.20 0.64
N ARG A 55 7.87 15.70 0.10
CA ARG A 55 8.34 16.02 -1.24
C ARG A 55 8.98 14.81 -1.88
N LEU A 56 8.72 14.61 -3.17
CA LEU A 56 9.42 13.61 -3.98
C LEU A 56 10.73 14.20 -4.51
N ALA A 57 11.82 13.44 -4.40
CA ALA A 57 13.16 13.90 -4.79
C ALA A 57 13.35 14.23 -6.29
N PRO A 58 12.83 13.45 -7.27
CA PRO A 58 13.03 13.71 -8.68
C PRO A 58 12.53 15.10 -9.08
N GLY A 59 13.39 15.88 -9.73
CA GLY A 59 13.08 17.22 -10.21
C GLY A 59 12.99 18.29 -9.11
N THR A 60 13.24 17.95 -7.85
CA THR A 60 13.28 18.92 -6.76
C THR A 60 14.53 19.78 -6.86
N LYS A 61 14.34 21.11 -6.80
CA LYS A 61 15.44 22.07 -6.87
C LYS A 61 15.86 22.53 -5.47
N PHE A 62 17.10 23.01 -5.38
CA PHE A 62 17.63 23.61 -4.14
C PHE A 62 16.72 24.73 -3.59
N ALA A 63 16.22 25.60 -4.48
CA ALA A 63 15.33 26.71 -4.12
C ALA A 63 13.99 26.24 -3.53
N ASP A 64 13.47 25.08 -3.98
CA ASP A 64 12.20 24.54 -3.47
C ASP A 64 12.33 24.10 -2.00
N ILE A 65 13.49 23.53 -1.65
CA ILE A 65 13.71 22.94 -0.33
C ILE A 65 14.24 23.97 0.65
N ILE A 66 15.25 24.73 0.24
CA ILE A 66 15.98 25.64 1.12
C ILE A 66 15.52 27.07 0.93
N GLY A 67 15.48 27.52 -0.32
CA GLY A 67 15.14 28.87 -0.68
C GLY A 67 16.12 29.50 -1.66
N GLU A 68 15.80 30.71 -2.09
CA GLU A 68 16.64 31.50 -2.98
C GLU A 68 16.57 32.99 -2.63
N ILE A 69 17.52 33.76 -3.12
CA ILE A 69 17.48 35.23 -3.00
C ILE A 69 16.56 35.80 -4.07
N ASP A 70 15.56 36.58 -3.66
CA ASP A 70 14.66 37.29 -4.54
C ASP A 70 15.37 38.49 -5.20
N PRO A 71 15.61 38.46 -6.53
CA PRO A 71 16.31 39.54 -7.23
C PRO A 71 15.56 40.87 -7.15
N SER A 72 14.22 40.86 -7.05
CA SER A 72 13.42 42.08 -7.02
C SER A 72 13.61 42.87 -5.72
N ARG A 73 13.84 42.18 -4.60
CA ARG A 73 14.14 42.79 -3.30
C ARG A 73 15.55 43.38 -3.25
N LEU A 74 16.49 42.84 -4.02
CA LEU A 74 17.83 43.42 -4.17
C LEU A 74 17.80 44.76 -4.91
N VAL A 75 16.93 44.90 -5.92
CA VAL A 75 16.77 46.15 -6.69
C VAL A 75 16.12 47.26 -5.85
N ALA A 76 15.34 46.90 -4.82
CA ALA A 76 14.69 47.84 -3.91
C ALA A 76 15.63 48.45 -2.84
N GLY A 77 16.94 48.14 -2.87
CA GLY A 77 17.94 48.71 -1.95
C GLY A 77 18.12 47.95 -0.64
N THR A 78 17.48 46.79 -0.50
CA THR A 78 17.70 45.88 0.64
C THR A 78 19.12 45.29 0.55
N SER A 79 19.85 45.28 1.66
CA SER A 79 21.21 44.71 1.71
C SER A 79 21.19 43.24 1.26
N MET A 80 22.18 42.84 0.46
CA MET A 80 22.35 41.46 -0.04
C MET A 80 22.47 40.40 1.08
N ALA A 81 22.85 40.84 2.29
CA ALA A 81 22.97 40.01 3.49
C ALA A 81 21.71 40.01 4.38
N ALA A 82 20.66 40.76 4.02
CA ALA A 82 19.45 40.81 4.83
C ALA A 82 18.62 39.54 4.60
N GLU A 83 18.23 38.87 5.70
CA GLU A 83 17.23 37.79 5.73
C GLU A 83 15.96 38.17 4.93
N GLU A 84 15.64 39.47 4.87
CA GLU A 84 14.52 40.04 4.13
C GLU A 84 14.59 39.83 2.61
N SER A 85 15.76 39.54 2.04
CA SER A 85 15.94 39.25 0.61
C SER A 85 15.75 37.76 0.28
N LEU A 86 15.57 36.90 1.29
CA LEU A 86 15.46 35.45 1.12
C LEU A 86 14.00 35.01 0.98
N HIS A 87 13.73 34.25 -0.08
CA HIS A 87 12.53 33.45 -0.17
C HIS A 87 12.81 32.06 0.40
N PHE A 88 12.17 31.72 1.51
CA PHE A 88 12.36 30.44 2.17
C PHE A 88 11.63 29.30 1.46
N GLY A 89 12.34 28.20 1.25
CA GLY A 89 11.81 26.94 0.74
C GLY A 89 11.01 26.17 1.78
N LEU A 90 10.71 24.91 1.47
CA LEU A 90 9.85 24.06 2.30
C LEU A 90 10.46 23.72 3.67
N ILE A 91 11.75 23.39 3.76
CA ILE A 91 12.35 22.93 5.02
C ILE A 91 12.29 24.00 6.11
N PRO A 92 12.72 25.25 5.88
CA PRO A 92 12.64 26.26 6.92
C PRO A 92 11.21 26.57 7.37
N ARG A 93 10.24 26.52 6.44
CA ARG A 93 8.81 26.69 6.76
C ARG A 93 8.27 25.57 7.65
N MET A 94 8.91 24.42 7.64
CA MET A 94 8.62 23.28 8.51
C MET A 94 9.44 23.28 9.81
N HIS A 95 9.94 24.44 10.25
CA HIS A 95 10.46 24.63 11.61
C HIS A 95 9.44 24.08 12.63
N ARG A 96 9.89 23.28 13.59
CA ARG A 96 9.09 22.57 14.61
C ARG A 96 8.09 21.56 14.03
N GLY A 97 8.40 21.00 12.86
CA GLY A 97 7.63 19.98 12.16
C GLY A 97 8.47 18.80 11.66
N ILE A 98 7.81 17.98 10.83
CA ILE A 98 8.41 16.82 10.15
C ILE A 98 8.41 17.09 8.65
N PHE A 99 9.56 16.89 8.01
CA PHE A 99 9.69 16.98 6.57
C PHE A 99 10.14 15.63 5.99
N ALA A 100 9.32 15.04 5.12
CA ALA A 100 9.62 13.77 4.48
C ALA A 100 10.12 13.98 3.04
N MET A 101 11.31 13.47 2.74
CA MET A 101 11.89 13.44 1.40
C MET A 101 11.84 12.01 0.87
N ASN A 102 11.00 11.79 -0.14
CA ASN A 102 10.81 10.50 -0.76
C ASN A 102 11.79 10.28 -1.92
N GLU A 103 12.32 9.06 -2.02
CA GLU A 103 13.26 8.65 -3.07
C GLU A 103 14.60 9.41 -3.05
N LEU A 104 15.22 9.55 -1.86
CA LEU A 104 16.49 10.28 -1.68
C LEU A 104 17.58 9.98 -2.76
N PRO A 105 17.78 8.74 -3.24
CA PRO A 105 18.73 8.44 -4.32
C PRO A 105 18.50 9.18 -5.65
N GLU A 106 17.29 9.67 -5.91
CA GLU A 106 16.94 10.43 -7.11
C GLU A 106 17.06 11.95 -6.89
N LEU A 107 17.51 12.38 -5.71
CA LEU A 107 17.77 13.78 -5.40
C LEU A 107 19.10 14.22 -6.00
N ASP A 108 19.11 15.40 -6.61
CA ASP A 108 20.34 15.98 -7.18
C ASP A 108 21.43 16.17 -6.11
N GLU A 109 22.68 15.89 -6.47
CA GLU A 109 23.84 15.95 -5.57
C GLU A 109 23.98 17.32 -4.90
N LEU A 110 23.73 18.42 -5.62
CA LEU A 110 23.79 19.78 -5.07
C LEU A 110 22.75 19.99 -3.96
N VAL A 111 21.57 19.41 -4.12
CA VAL A 111 20.51 19.49 -3.11
C VAL A 111 20.85 18.61 -1.91
N GLN A 112 21.45 17.43 -2.13
CA GLN A 112 21.95 16.58 -1.04
C GLN A 112 23.03 17.28 -0.21
N VAL A 113 23.97 17.99 -0.84
CA VAL A 113 24.97 18.80 -0.13
C VAL A 113 24.31 19.93 0.67
N GLY A 114 23.30 20.60 0.11
CA GLY A 114 22.50 21.59 0.84
C GLY A 114 21.82 21.03 2.08
N LEU A 115 21.22 19.84 1.97
CA LEU A 115 20.61 19.14 3.09
C LEU A 115 21.64 18.75 4.15
N PHE A 116 22.81 18.28 3.73
CA PHE A 116 23.91 17.96 4.65
C PHE A 116 24.33 19.19 5.47
N ASN A 117 24.52 20.34 4.84
CA ASN A 117 24.92 21.57 5.55
C ASN A 117 23.88 21.99 6.60
N ILE A 118 22.59 21.86 6.28
CA ILE A 118 21.51 22.18 7.24
C ILE A 118 21.48 21.22 8.42
N LEU A 119 21.74 19.93 8.17
CA LEU A 119 21.78 18.92 9.21
C LEU A 119 23.02 19.03 10.11
N GLU A 120 24.15 19.47 9.55
CA GLU A 120 25.43 19.54 10.26
C GLU A 120 25.69 20.90 10.90
N GLU A 121 25.76 21.94 10.07
CA GLU A 121 26.24 23.26 10.47
C GLU A 121 25.08 24.21 10.82
N ARG A 122 23.84 23.78 10.56
CA ARG A 122 22.62 24.60 10.70
C ARG A 122 22.74 25.92 9.96
N ASP A 123 23.50 25.93 8.87
CA ASP A 123 23.66 27.06 8.00
C ASP A 123 23.69 26.61 6.54
N VAL A 124 23.50 27.56 5.64
CA VAL A 124 23.54 27.29 4.21
C VAL A 124 24.02 28.52 3.45
N GLN A 125 24.78 28.29 2.39
CA GLN A 125 25.19 29.35 1.48
C GLN A 125 24.18 29.49 0.35
N ILE A 126 23.56 30.65 0.24
CA ILE A 126 22.66 30.99 -0.87
C ILE A 126 23.38 32.03 -1.75
N ARG A 127 23.82 31.61 -2.95
CA ARG A 127 24.62 32.45 -3.87
C ARG A 127 25.85 33.12 -3.22
N GLY A 128 26.52 32.43 -2.30
CA GLY A 128 27.72 32.91 -1.62
C GLY A 128 27.47 33.71 -0.33
N PHE A 129 26.21 33.91 0.08
CA PHE A 129 25.88 34.53 1.35
C PHE A 129 25.59 33.45 2.41
N PRO A 130 26.28 33.47 3.56
CA PRO A 130 25.98 32.55 4.65
C PRO A 130 24.65 32.95 5.30
N VAL A 131 23.73 32.00 5.38
CA VAL A 131 22.46 32.15 6.09
C VAL A 131 22.41 31.09 7.17
N GLN A 132 22.26 31.50 8.43
CA GLN A 132 22.14 30.58 9.55
C GLN A 132 20.67 30.23 9.79
N PHE A 133 20.39 28.94 9.85
CA PHE A 133 19.08 28.34 10.04
C PHE A 133 19.10 27.43 11.26
N ASP A 134 18.88 27.99 12.46
CA ASP A 134 18.71 27.20 13.68
C ASP A 134 17.32 26.55 13.73
N LEU A 135 17.10 25.57 12.85
CA LEU A 135 15.82 24.92 12.67
C LEU A 135 15.68 23.72 13.62
N ASN A 136 14.55 23.67 14.33
CA ASN A 136 14.12 22.48 15.04
C ASN A 136 13.26 21.63 14.09
N ILE A 137 13.85 20.72 13.31
CA ILE A 137 13.10 19.93 12.32
C ILE A 137 13.53 18.47 12.34
N MET A 138 12.58 17.56 12.16
CA MET A 138 12.87 16.15 11.88
C MET A 138 12.75 15.89 10.37
N ILE A 139 13.83 15.44 9.76
CA ILE A 139 13.82 15.02 8.35
C ILE A 139 13.72 13.49 8.27
N VAL A 140 12.78 13.00 7.46
CA VAL A 140 12.58 11.59 7.18
C VAL A 140 12.91 11.33 5.73
N PHE A 141 13.82 10.39 5.45
CA PHE A 141 14.16 10.00 4.10
C PHE A 141 13.55 8.62 3.78
N SER A 142 13.04 8.44 2.57
CA SER A 142 12.71 7.12 2.04
C SER A 142 13.57 6.80 0.83
N ALA A 143 13.94 5.52 0.69
CA ALA A 143 14.74 5.03 -0.41
C ALA A 143 14.50 3.53 -0.62
N ASN A 144 14.56 3.07 -1.86
CA ASN A 144 14.63 1.64 -2.16
C ASN A 144 16.05 1.13 -1.82
N PRO A 145 16.21 -0.01 -1.10
CA PRO A 145 17.53 -0.57 -0.80
C PRO A 145 18.43 -0.75 -2.03
N SER A 146 17.83 -1.11 -3.18
CA SER A 146 18.57 -1.35 -4.42
C SER A 146 19.18 -0.07 -5.03
N THR A 147 18.63 1.10 -4.73
CA THR A 147 19.14 2.40 -5.18
C THR A 147 19.97 3.09 -4.11
N TYR A 148 19.61 2.95 -2.83
CA TYR A 148 20.35 3.51 -1.70
C TYR A 148 21.79 3.00 -1.60
N ASN A 149 22.01 1.71 -1.91
CA ASN A 149 23.32 1.07 -1.84
C ASN A 149 24.17 1.27 -3.11
N ARG A 150 23.63 1.86 -4.19
CA ARG A 150 24.44 2.16 -5.39
C ARG A 150 25.39 3.31 -5.09
N SER A 151 26.66 3.12 -5.46
CA SER A 151 27.68 4.16 -5.35
C SER A 151 27.25 5.40 -6.14
N GLY A 152 27.45 6.59 -5.56
CA GLY A 152 27.17 7.87 -6.19
C GLY A 152 25.70 8.33 -6.18
N LYS A 153 24.76 7.51 -5.68
CA LYS A 153 23.34 7.90 -5.61
C LYS A 153 23.00 8.72 -4.37
N VAL A 154 23.64 8.44 -3.24
CA VAL A 154 23.52 9.24 -2.02
C VAL A 154 24.91 9.53 -1.48
N ILE A 155 25.22 10.81 -1.26
CA ILE A 155 26.56 11.25 -0.84
C ILE A 155 26.90 10.68 0.56
N PRO A 156 28.12 10.18 0.80
CA PRO A 156 28.52 9.63 2.09
C PRO A 156 28.29 10.58 3.27
N GLN A 157 28.56 11.87 3.07
CA GLN A 157 28.40 12.92 4.07
C GLN A 157 26.96 12.98 4.61
N LEU A 158 25.97 12.88 3.72
CA LEU A 158 24.56 12.87 4.10
C LEU A 158 24.19 11.57 4.81
N LYS A 159 24.70 10.42 4.35
CA LYS A 159 24.48 9.12 5.01
C LYS A 159 24.98 9.13 6.45
N ASP A 160 26.15 9.71 6.69
CA ASP A 160 26.77 9.82 8.01
C ASP A 160 26.00 10.76 8.97
N ARG A 161 25.00 11.50 8.48
CA ARG A 161 24.11 12.35 9.30
C ARG A 161 22.73 11.77 9.53
N ILE A 162 22.43 10.62 8.94
CA ILE A 162 21.18 9.91 9.22
C ILE A 162 21.34 9.17 10.56
N GLY A 163 20.70 9.69 11.60
CA GLY A 163 20.82 9.14 12.95
C GLY A 163 20.17 7.76 13.17
N SER A 164 19.22 7.37 12.32
CA SER A 164 18.59 6.04 12.38
C SER A 164 18.18 5.57 11.00
N ILE A 165 18.46 4.30 10.69
CA ILE A 165 18.06 3.65 9.45
C ILE A 165 17.10 2.52 9.81
N ILE A 166 15.86 2.63 9.33
CA ILE A 166 14.81 1.65 9.55
C ILE A 166 14.63 0.85 8.26
N HIS A 167 14.84 -0.46 8.34
CA HIS A 167 14.57 -1.36 7.22
C HIS A 167 13.13 -1.86 7.32
N THR A 168 12.30 -1.46 6.37
CA THR A 168 10.91 -1.94 6.25
C THR A 168 10.84 -3.12 5.30
N HIS A 169 9.93 -4.05 5.56
CA HIS A 169 9.65 -5.18 4.67
C HIS A 169 8.15 -5.45 4.60
N TYR A 170 7.73 -6.17 3.57
CA TYR A 170 6.38 -6.72 3.48
C TYR A 170 6.05 -7.61 4.69
N PRO A 171 4.76 -7.71 5.10
CA PRO A 171 4.35 -8.51 6.24
C PRO A 171 4.80 -9.97 6.09
N ALA A 172 5.45 -10.49 7.14
CA ALA A 172 5.95 -11.87 7.16
C ALA A 172 4.82 -12.90 7.32
N GLU A 173 3.79 -12.54 8.08
CA GLU A 173 2.62 -13.36 8.37
C GLU A 173 1.43 -12.98 7.49
N ARG A 174 0.66 -13.98 7.04
CA ARG A 174 -0.52 -13.78 6.20
C ARG A 174 -1.59 -12.98 6.94
N ASP A 175 -1.79 -13.24 8.22
CA ASP A 175 -2.83 -12.58 9.01
C ASP A 175 -2.56 -11.08 9.17
N ALA A 176 -1.29 -10.68 9.34
CA ALA A 176 -0.90 -9.27 9.30
C ALA A 176 -1.18 -8.63 7.92
N GLY A 177 -0.94 -9.37 6.84
CA GLY A 177 -1.30 -8.94 5.48
C GLY A 177 -2.81 -8.74 5.30
N ILE A 178 -3.62 -9.65 5.82
CA ILE A 178 -5.09 -9.55 5.82
C ILE A 178 -5.54 -8.31 6.62
N GLN A 179 -4.96 -8.05 7.79
CA GLN A 179 -5.30 -6.88 8.59
C GLN A 179 -5.02 -5.57 7.83
N ILE A 180 -3.87 -5.46 7.16
CA ILE A 180 -3.54 -4.30 6.32
C ILE A 180 -4.53 -4.19 5.15
N MET A 181 -4.81 -5.30 4.48
CA MET A 181 -5.75 -5.35 3.36
C MET A 181 -7.15 -4.89 3.77
N GLU A 182 -7.64 -5.30 4.94
CA GLU A 182 -8.94 -4.88 5.47
C GLU A 182 -8.95 -3.42 5.92
N GLN A 183 -7.89 -2.98 6.61
CA GLN A 183 -7.76 -1.60 7.09
C GLN A 183 -7.74 -0.59 5.93
N GLU A 184 -7.01 -0.91 4.87
CA GLU A 184 -6.81 -0.02 3.71
C GLU A 184 -7.91 -0.18 2.64
N CYS A 185 -8.82 -1.14 2.80
CA CYS A 185 -9.93 -1.32 1.88
C CYS A 185 -11.09 -0.38 2.22
N GLU A 186 -11.22 0.70 1.45
CA GLU A 186 -12.30 1.69 1.61
C GLU A 186 -13.65 1.25 1.01
N VAL A 187 -13.81 -0.01 0.59
CA VAL A 187 -15.06 -0.49 -0.01
C VAL A 187 -16.05 -0.88 1.09
N PRO A 188 -17.20 -0.19 1.22
CA PRO A 188 -18.21 -0.56 2.21
C PRO A 188 -18.72 -1.97 1.91
N LEU A 189 -18.95 -2.78 2.95
CA LEU A 189 -19.49 -4.14 2.83
C LEU A 189 -21.01 -4.20 2.95
N ASP A 190 -21.63 -3.17 3.51
CA ASP A 190 -23.07 -3.02 3.68
C ASP A 190 -23.77 -2.49 2.40
N GLY A 191 -25.06 -2.18 2.52
CA GLY A 191 -25.90 -1.69 1.42
C GLY A 191 -26.98 -2.67 0.95
N PRO A 192 -27.60 -2.45 -0.22
CA PRO A 192 -28.70 -3.29 -0.74
C PRO A 192 -28.32 -4.74 -0.99
N PHE A 193 -27.05 -4.97 -1.37
CA PHE A 193 -26.44 -6.29 -1.55
C PHE A 193 -25.23 -6.37 -0.61
N PRO A 194 -25.46 -6.62 0.69
CA PRO A 194 -24.38 -6.71 1.67
C PRO A 194 -23.46 -7.87 1.31
N VAL A 195 -22.15 -7.66 1.44
CA VAL A 195 -21.12 -8.64 1.08
C VAL A 195 -20.58 -9.29 2.34
N VAL A 196 -20.75 -10.61 2.45
CA VAL A 196 -20.20 -11.42 3.54
C VAL A 196 -19.03 -12.22 2.99
N ILE A 197 -17.83 -11.99 3.53
CA ILE A 197 -16.59 -12.54 2.98
C ILE A 197 -16.12 -13.69 3.87
N PRO A 198 -16.04 -14.93 3.36
CA PRO A 198 -15.48 -16.05 4.10
C PRO A 198 -14.00 -15.82 4.41
N PHE A 199 -13.52 -16.27 5.57
CA PHE A 199 -12.13 -16.02 5.96
C PHE A 199 -11.11 -16.64 4.98
N PHE A 200 -11.40 -17.84 4.45
CA PHE A 200 -10.55 -18.48 3.44
C PHE A 200 -10.42 -17.65 2.16
N MET A 201 -11.43 -16.86 1.78
CA MET A 201 -11.32 -15.96 0.63
C MET A 201 -10.35 -14.81 0.90
N LYS A 202 -10.35 -14.28 2.13
CA LYS A 202 -9.35 -13.26 2.55
C LYS A 202 -7.94 -13.84 2.53
N GLN A 203 -7.79 -15.07 3.02
CA GLN A 203 -6.52 -15.79 2.99
C GLN A 203 -6.05 -16.07 1.56
N ILE A 204 -6.93 -16.48 0.65
CA ILE A 204 -6.58 -16.69 -0.75
C ILE A 204 -6.08 -15.38 -1.37
N VAL A 205 -6.77 -14.26 -1.17
CA VAL A 205 -6.35 -12.96 -1.76
C VAL A 205 -4.97 -12.52 -1.25
N GLU A 206 -4.69 -12.68 0.04
CA GLU A 206 -3.36 -12.37 0.57
C GLU A 206 -2.31 -13.42 0.13
N GLU A 207 -2.66 -14.71 0.08
CA GLU A 207 -1.72 -15.74 -0.35
C GLU A 207 -1.38 -15.63 -1.84
N ILE A 208 -2.30 -15.14 -2.69
CA ILE A 208 -2.00 -14.75 -4.08
C ILE A 208 -0.84 -13.74 -4.10
N THR A 209 -0.87 -12.76 -3.21
CA THR A 209 0.19 -11.74 -3.11
C THR A 209 1.50 -12.33 -2.59
N ARG A 210 1.43 -13.25 -1.62
CA ARG A 210 2.62 -13.92 -1.06
C ARG A 210 3.25 -14.89 -2.07
N ALA A 211 2.45 -15.67 -2.80
CA ALA A 211 2.90 -16.53 -3.88
C ALA A 211 3.51 -15.70 -5.03
N ALA A 212 2.89 -14.56 -5.38
CA ALA A 212 3.44 -13.63 -6.37
C ALA A 212 4.86 -13.16 -5.99
N ARG A 213 5.10 -12.83 -4.71
CA ARG A 213 6.43 -12.42 -4.21
C ARG A 213 7.49 -13.52 -4.29
N ARG A 214 7.10 -14.80 -4.29
CA ARG A 214 8.00 -15.96 -4.38
C ARG A 214 8.14 -16.50 -5.81
N SER A 215 7.27 -16.06 -6.72
CA SER A 215 7.24 -16.55 -8.09
C SER A 215 8.46 -16.12 -8.88
N ARG A 216 9.15 -17.09 -9.48
CA ARG A 216 10.29 -16.85 -10.39
C ARG A 216 9.91 -16.10 -11.68
N TYR A 217 8.62 -15.96 -11.96
CA TYR A 217 8.10 -15.31 -13.16
C TYR A 217 7.81 -13.82 -12.94
N ILE A 218 7.95 -13.33 -11.70
CA ILE A 218 7.69 -11.95 -11.33
C ILE A 218 9.01 -11.27 -11.02
N ASP A 219 9.16 -10.04 -11.49
CA ASP A 219 10.36 -9.24 -11.22
C ASP A 219 10.43 -8.83 -9.74
N HIS A 220 11.34 -9.46 -9.01
CA HIS A 220 11.58 -9.16 -7.61
C HIS A 220 12.21 -7.76 -7.39
N GLN A 221 12.82 -7.13 -8.40
CA GLN A 221 13.35 -5.76 -8.28
C GLN A 221 12.22 -4.74 -8.17
N SER A 222 11.19 -4.89 -9.01
CA SER A 222 9.96 -4.11 -8.93
C SER A 222 9.13 -4.48 -7.69
N GLY A 223 9.14 -5.77 -7.32
CA GLY A 223 8.48 -6.29 -6.13
C GLY A 223 6.94 -6.28 -6.23
N VAL A 224 6.28 -6.85 -5.21
CA VAL A 224 4.80 -6.91 -5.17
C VAL A 224 4.29 -6.20 -3.91
N SER A 225 3.76 -5.01 -4.11
CA SER A 225 3.28 -4.14 -3.02
C SER A 225 1.98 -4.64 -2.38
N ALA A 226 1.65 -4.13 -1.19
CA ALA A 226 0.34 -4.37 -0.55
C ALA A 226 -0.84 -3.81 -1.38
N ARG A 227 -0.59 -2.85 -2.29
CA ARG A 227 -1.64 -2.36 -3.21
C ARG A 227 -2.17 -3.46 -4.13
N PHE A 228 -1.39 -4.52 -4.34
CA PHE A 228 -1.82 -5.68 -5.11
C PHE A 228 -2.91 -6.48 -4.39
N SER A 229 -2.71 -6.86 -3.12
CA SER A 229 -3.76 -7.53 -2.33
C SER A 229 -4.97 -6.63 -2.10
N ILE A 230 -4.78 -5.35 -1.79
CA ILE A 230 -5.88 -4.38 -1.59
C ILE A 230 -6.74 -4.29 -2.86
N ALA A 231 -6.14 -4.09 -4.04
CA ALA A 231 -6.89 -3.96 -5.28
C ALA A 231 -7.63 -5.27 -5.64
N ASN A 232 -6.99 -6.42 -5.42
CA ASN A 232 -7.62 -7.71 -5.67
C ASN A 232 -8.79 -7.99 -4.71
N TYR A 233 -8.65 -7.58 -3.45
CA TYR A 233 -9.72 -7.66 -2.47
C TYR A 233 -10.93 -6.80 -2.86
N GLN A 234 -10.69 -5.57 -3.29
CA GLN A 234 -11.73 -4.67 -3.80
C GLN A 234 -12.44 -5.27 -5.03
N THR A 235 -11.70 -5.83 -5.98
CA THR A 235 -12.26 -6.50 -7.16
C THR A 235 -13.11 -7.70 -6.79
N MET A 236 -12.66 -8.53 -5.85
CA MET A 236 -13.42 -9.68 -5.37
C MET A 236 -14.75 -9.24 -4.74
N ILE A 237 -14.73 -8.19 -3.90
CA ILE A 237 -15.95 -7.62 -3.30
C ILE A 237 -16.89 -7.09 -4.38
N ALA A 238 -16.36 -6.33 -5.35
CA ALA A 238 -17.14 -5.77 -6.44
C ALA A 238 -17.77 -6.86 -7.32
N SER A 239 -17.02 -7.92 -7.62
CA SER A 239 -17.51 -9.08 -8.39
C SER A 239 -18.65 -9.78 -7.65
N ALA A 240 -18.44 -10.12 -6.38
CA ALA A 240 -19.44 -10.79 -5.56
C ALA A 240 -20.72 -9.96 -5.46
N ARG A 241 -20.59 -8.65 -5.22
CA ARG A 241 -21.72 -7.70 -5.15
C ARG A 241 -22.45 -7.59 -6.48
N ARG A 242 -21.72 -7.51 -7.60
CA ARG A 242 -22.30 -7.49 -8.95
C ARG A 242 -23.11 -8.75 -9.20
N ARG A 243 -22.56 -9.94 -8.89
CA ARG A 243 -23.27 -11.22 -9.03
C ARG A 243 -24.52 -11.26 -8.16
N GLY A 244 -24.42 -10.85 -6.89
CA GLY A 244 -25.57 -10.72 -5.99
C GLY A 244 -26.66 -9.80 -6.57
N ALA A 245 -26.29 -8.66 -7.13
CA ALA A 245 -27.24 -7.72 -7.75
C ALA A 245 -27.93 -8.30 -9.00
N VAL A 246 -27.18 -8.95 -9.88
CA VAL A 246 -27.70 -9.56 -11.11
C VAL A 246 -28.63 -10.73 -10.81
N LEU A 247 -28.25 -11.60 -9.87
CA LEU A 247 -29.00 -12.79 -9.48
C LEU A 247 -30.06 -12.52 -8.41
N LYS A 248 -30.12 -11.29 -7.88
CA LYS A 248 -30.97 -10.88 -6.76
C LYS A 248 -30.74 -11.73 -5.50
N GLU A 249 -29.49 -12.10 -5.24
CA GLU A 249 -29.06 -12.87 -4.08
C GLU A 249 -28.47 -11.95 -3.00
N SER A 250 -29.01 -12.05 -1.78
CA SER A 250 -28.56 -11.28 -0.62
C SER A 250 -28.48 -12.19 0.60
N PRO A 251 -27.35 -12.20 1.35
CA PRO A 251 -26.10 -11.47 1.10
C PRO A 251 -25.32 -12.02 -0.10
N ALA A 252 -24.51 -11.17 -0.71
CA ALA A 252 -23.50 -11.57 -1.68
C ALA A 252 -22.30 -12.20 -0.97
N VAL A 253 -21.88 -13.39 -1.37
CA VAL A 253 -20.71 -14.07 -0.79
C VAL A 253 -19.70 -14.36 -1.89
N PRO A 254 -18.46 -13.84 -1.85
CA PRO A 254 -17.45 -14.14 -2.87
C PRO A 254 -17.17 -15.63 -3.02
N ARG A 255 -16.93 -16.08 -4.25
CA ARG A 255 -16.59 -17.47 -4.60
C ARG A 255 -15.32 -17.52 -5.43
N ILE A 256 -14.78 -18.71 -5.70
CA ILE A 256 -13.57 -18.87 -6.51
C ILE A 256 -13.76 -18.32 -7.93
N SER A 257 -14.95 -18.46 -8.49
CA SER A 257 -15.29 -17.89 -9.81
C SER A 257 -15.16 -16.37 -9.85
N ASP A 258 -15.42 -15.67 -8.74
CA ASP A 258 -15.23 -14.21 -8.64
C ASP A 258 -13.75 -13.80 -8.77
N LEU A 259 -12.81 -14.71 -8.46
CA LEU A 259 -11.38 -14.45 -8.62
C LEU A 259 -10.96 -14.40 -10.09
N GLY A 260 -11.78 -14.90 -11.02
CA GLY A 260 -11.56 -14.76 -12.46
C GLY A 260 -11.52 -13.31 -12.93
N HIS A 261 -12.02 -12.36 -12.12
CA HIS A 261 -11.96 -10.94 -12.42
C HIS A 261 -10.69 -10.23 -11.93
N LEU A 262 -9.84 -10.90 -11.15
CA LEU A 262 -8.64 -10.30 -10.57
C LEU A 262 -7.64 -9.82 -11.61
N TYR A 263 -7.66 -10.35 -12.84
CA TYR A 263 -6.79 -9.82 -13.92
C TYR A 263 -6.98 -8.32 -14.10
N SER A 264 -8.21 -7.81 -14.00
CA SER A 264 -8.51 -6.38 -14.21
C SER A 264 -7.81 -5.47 -13.20
N SER A 265 -7.64 -5.92 -11.95
CA SER A 265 -6.91 -5.19 -10.91
C SER A 265 -5.43 -5.54 -10.82
N SER A 266 -5.06 -6.72 -11.31
CA SER A 266 -3.70 -7.26 -11.24
C SER A 266 -2.80 -6.74 -12.36
N LEU A 267 -3.34 -6.52 -13.55
CA LEU A 267 -2.61 -5.98 -14.69
C LEU A 267 -2.02 -4.59 -14.36
N GLY A 268 -0.72 -4.42 -14.64
CA GLY A 268 0.03 -3.19 -14.33
C GLY A 268 0.43 -3.01 -12.86
N LYS A 269 0.11 -3.96 -11.96
CA LYS A 269 0.62 -4.00 -10.58
C LYS A 269 1.63 -5.14 -10.33
N LEU A 270 1.77 -6.01 -11.32
CA LEU A 270 2.78 -7.06 -11.39
C LEU A 270 3.63 -6.82 -12.62
N GLU A 271 4.93 -6.75 -12.42
CA GLU A 271 5.92 -6.75 -13.49
C GLU A 271 6.41 -8.18 -13.69
N VAL A 272 6.27 -8.71 -14.92
CA VAL A 272 6.76 -10.04 -15.27
C VAL A 272 8.22 -9.95 -15.66
N ASP A 273 9.04 -10.89 -15.18
CA ASP A 273 10.45 -10.94 -15.56
C ASP A 273 10.58 -11.16 -17.07
N LEU A 274 11.26 -10.23 -17.76
CA LEU A 274 11.50 -10.22 -19.20
C LEU A 274 12.21 -11.49 -19.71
N MET A 275 13.00 -12.17 -18.87
CA MET A 275 13.62 -13.44 -19.28
C MET A 275 12.61 -14.60 -19.23
N SER A 276 11.57 -14.47 -18.42
CA SER A 276 10.51 -15.46 -18.22
C SER A 276 9.26 -15.19 -19.07
N SER A 277 9.10 -13.97 -19.59
CA SER A 277 7.98 -13.55 -20.45
C SER A 277 7.91 -14.31 -21.78
N HIS A 278 9.02 -14.93 -22.21
CA HIS A 278 9.04 -15.86 -23.34
C HIS A 278 8.38 -17.22 -23.03
N GLN A 279 8.22 -17.57 -21.76
CA GLN A 279 7.67 -18.87 -21.32
C GLN A 279 6.19 -18.77 -20.95
N MET A 280 5.77 -17.67 -20.35
CA MET A 280 4.40 -17.47 -19.86
C MET A 280 3.94 -16.03 -20.06
N SER A 281 2.72 -15.85 -20.53
CA SER A 281 2.03 -14.54 -20.51
C SER A 281 1.69 -14.11 -19.09
N GLU A 282 1.53 -12.80 -18.85
CA GLU A 282 1.10 -12.25 -17.55
C GLU A 282 -0.14 -12.95 -16.99
N LYS A 283 -1.09 -13.26 -17.88
CA LYS A 283 -2.31 -14.00 -17.53
C LYS A 283 -1.98 -15.38 -16.96
N GLN A 284 -1.12 -16.14 -17.64
CA GLN A 284 -0.72 -17.48 -17.21
C GLN A 284 0.09 -17.45 -15.91
N VAL A 285 0.90 -16.40 -15.70
CA VAL A 285 1.63 -16.20 -14.43
C VAL A 285 0.64 -15.93 -13.30
N LEU A 286 -0.38 -15.11 -13.53
CA LEU A 286 -1.42 -14.89 -12.52
C LEU A 286 -2.20 -16.18 -12.22
N ASP A 287 -2.53 -16.96 -13.26
CA ASP A 287 -3.21 -18.25 -13.09
C ASP A 287 -2.40 -19.24 -12.24
N SER A 288 -1.10 -19.33 -12.45
CA SER A 288 -0.23 -20.21 -11.68
C SER A 288 -0.12 -19.76 -10.22
N VAL A 289 0.02 -18.45 -9.99
CA VAL A 289 0.05 -17.86 -8.65
C VAL A 289 -1.28 -18.07 -7.92
N MET A 290 -2.41 -17.91 -8.61
CA MET A 290 -3.74 -18.17 -8.06
C MET A 290 -3.93 -19.64 -7.70
N ALA A 291 -3.51 -20.56 -8.56
CA ALA A 291 -3.59 -21.99 -8.29
C ALA A 291 -2.71 -22.38 -7.07
N GLU A 292 -1.49 -21.84 -6.97
CA GLU A 292 -0.61 -22.06 -5.82
C GLU A 292 -1.23 -21.55 -4.52
N ALA A 293 -1.82 -20.35 -4.55
CA ALA A 293 -2.47 -19.75 -3.38
C ALA A 293 -3.69 -20.56 -2.93
N ILE A 294 -4.54 -20.97 -3.87
CA ILE A 294 -5.70 -21.83 -3.57
C ILE A 294 -5.24 -23.16 -2.97
N ARG A 295 -4.22 -23.81 -3.54
CA ARG A 295 -3.66 -25.05 -3.00
C ARG A 295 -3.17 -24.87 -1.57
N THR A 296 -2.38 -23.83 -1.32
CA THR A 296 -1.80 -23.56 0.00
C THR A 296 -2.88 -23.37 1.06
N VAL A 297 -3.89 -22.54 0.78
CA VAL A 297 -5.00 -22.34 1.71
C VAL A 297 -5.85 -23.60 1.85
N PHE A 298 -6.07 -24.35 0.77
CA PHE A 298 -6.86 -25.59 0.80
C PHE A 298 -6.23 -26.66 1.70
N GLU A 299 -4.91 -26.86 1.62
CA GLU A 299 -4.17 -27.83 2.44
C GLU A 299 -4.22 -27.52 3.95
N GLU A 300 -4.42 -26.26 4.32
CA GLU A 300 -4.61 -25.85 5.72
C GLU A 300 -6.02 -26.17 6.26
N TYR A 301 -7.02 -26.24 5.38
CA TYR A 301 -8.42 -26.40 5.74
C TYR A 301 -8.92 -27.85 5.66
N VAL A 302 -8.34 -28.66 4.79
CA VAL A 302 -8.85 -30.01 4.51
C VAL A 302 -7.78 -31.06 4.80
N GLU A 303 -8.01 -31.85 5.85
CA GLU A 303 -7.18 -33.01 6.16
C GLU A 303 -7.27 -34.08 5.05
N GLN A 304 -6.13 -34.71 4.74
CA GLN A 304 -6.02 -35.69 3.64
C GLN A 304 -7.02 -36.85 3.72
N HIS A 305 -7.45 -37.24 4.93
CA HIS A 305 -8.30 -38.39 5.17
C HIS A 305 -9.74 -38.27 4.58
N GLY A 306 -10.20 -37.07 4.23
CA GLY A 306 -11.53 -36.84 3.62
C GLY A 306 -11.52 -36.69 2.09
N LEU A 307 -10.36 -36.39 1.50
CA LEU A 307 -10.25 -35.99 0.08
C LEU A 307 -10.46 -37.15 -0.89
N GLU A 308 -10.00 -38.36 -0.53
CA GLU A 308 -10.14 -39.54 -1.38
C GLU A 308 -11.61 -39.94 -1.58
N ALA A 309 -12.43 -39.82 -0.54
CA ALA A 309 -13.86 -40.09 -0.65
C ALA A 309 -14.55 -39.10 -1.59
N ILE A 310 -14.13 -37.82 -1.57
CA ILE A 310 -14.64 -36.80 -2.49
C ILE A 310 -14.20 -37.11 -3.93
N ALA A 311 -12.91 -37.35 -4.15
CA ALA A 311 -12.36 -37.65 -5.48
C ALA A 311 -12.99 -38.91 -6.11
N GLN A 312 -13.23 -39.97 -5.32
CA GLN A 312 -13.89 -41.20 -5.77
C GLN A 312 -15.34 -40.99 -6.23
N ILE A 313 -15.98 -39.90 -5.87
CA ILE A 313 -17.33 -39.59 -6.35
C ILE A 313 -17.26 -38.98 -7.76
N PHE A 314 -16.24 -38.17 -8.03
CA PHE A 314 -16.02 -37.63 -9.38
C PHE A 314 -15.60 -38.73 -10.36
N SER A 315 -14.85 -39.74 -9.91
CA SER A 315 -14.50 -40.90 -10.76
C SER A 315 -15.71 -41.74 -11.21
N LYS A 316 -16.89 -41.55 -10.59
CA LYS A 316 -18.16 -42.15 -11.04
C LYS A 316 -18.85 -41.36 -12.17
N GLY A 317 -18.16 -40.37 -12.76
CA GLY A 317 -18.66 -39.58 -13.89
C GLY A 317 -19.53 -38.38 -13.50
N ILE A 318 -19.44 -37.91 -12.25
CA ILE A 318 -20.16 -36.70 -11.83
C ILE A 318 -19.43 -35.46 -12.38
N ARG A 319 -20.18 -34.63 -13.11
CA ARG A 319 -19.71 -33.33 -13.58
C ARG A 319 -20.39 -32.22 -12.78
N ILE A 320 -19.59 -31.27 -12.31
CA ILE A 320 -20.09 -30.10 -11.60
C ILE A 320 -19.77 -28.84 -12.41
N GLU A 321 -20.81 -28.09 -12.73
CA GLU A 321 -20.72 -26.80 -13.38
C GLU A 321 -20.59 -25.70 -12.32
N VAL A 322 -19.60 -24.83 -12.49
CA VAL A 322 -19.43 -23.61 -11.70
C VAL A 322 -19.30 -22.41 -12.64
N GLY A 323 -19.69 -21.23 -12.17
CA GLY A 323 -19.51 -20.02 -12.95
C GLY A 323 -19.99 -18.73 -12.31
N ASP A 324 -19.56 -17.64 -12.91
CA ASP A 324 -19.68 -16.27 -12.41
C ASP A 324 -21.13 -15.75 -12.35
N LEU A 325 -22.06 -16.42 -13.02
CA LEU A 325 -23.50 -16.08 -13.03
C LEU A 325 -24.38 -17.27 -12.63
N LEU A 326 -23.80 -18.31 -12.03
CA LEU A 326 -24.55 -19.47 -11.56
C LEU A 326 -25.23 -19.13 -10.21
N PRO A 327 -26.57 -19.30 -10.08
CA PRO A 327 -27.28 -19.08 -8.82
C PRO A 327 -26.77 -19.99 -7.69
N SER A 328 -26.75 -19.47 -6.46
CA SER A 328 -26.38 -20.22 -5.25
C SER A 328 -27.24 -21.48 -5.06
N THR A 329 -28.51 -21.42 -5.46
CA THR A 329 -29.46 -22.55 -5.39
C THR A 329 -29.08 -23.72 -6.28
N HIS A 330 -28.30 -23.50 -7.34
CA HIS A 330 -27.80 -24.58 -8.19
C HIS A 330 -26.88 -25.53 -7.40
N TYR A 331 -26.04 -24.97 -6.53
CA TYR A 331 -25.12 -25.75 -5.70
C TYR A 331 -25.84 -26.58 -4.62
N GLU A 332 -27.02 -26.15 -4.16
CA GLU A 332 -27.83 -26.92 -3.20
C GLU A 332 -28.32 -28.25 -3.79
N GLN A 333 -28.72 -28.24 -5.07
CA GLN A 333 -29.16 -29.45 -5.76
C GLN A 333 -28.01 -30.44 -6.00
N ILE A 334 -26.80 -29.91 -6.19
CA ILE A 334 -25.59 -30.71 -6.32
C ILE A 334 -25.27 -31.36 -4.98
N LEU A 335 -25.27 -30.59 -3.89
CA LEU A 335 -24.97 -31.08 -2.54
C LEU A 335 -25.91 -32.20 -2.07
N GLN A 336 -27.18 -32.21 -2.49
CA GLN A 336 -28.11 -33.32 -2.19
C GLN A 336 -27.65 -34.67 -2.77
N ARG A 337 -26.80 -34.66 -3.80
CA ARG A 337 -26.31 -35.86 -4.50
C ARG A 337 -24.93 -36.31 -4.04
N VAL A 338 -24.26 -35.54 -3.18
CA VAL A 338 -22.90 -35.83 -2.74
C VAL A 338 -22.90 -36.17 -1.24
N PRO A 339 -22.15 -37.17 -0.75
CA PRO A 339 -22.23 -37.66 0.62
C PRO A 339 -21.85 -36.63 1.68
N SER A 340 -22.15 -36.94 2.94
CA SER A 340 -21.85 -36.19 4.18
C SER A 340 -20.37 -35.79 4.38
N VAL A 341 -19.47 -36.19 3.48
CA VAL A 341 -18.05 -35.77 3.49
C VAL A 341 -17.91 -34.25 3.32
N TRP A 342 -18.84 -33.60 2.61
CA TRP A 342 -18.85 -32.14 2.50
C TRP A 342 -19.21 -31.47 3.83
N GLU A 343 -19.98 -32.11 4.71
CA GLU A 343 -20.35 -31.56 6.02
C GLU A 343 -19.13 -31.33 6.91
N LYS A 344 -18.10 -32.19 6.85
CA LYS A 344 -16.82 -31.98 7.57
C LYS A 344 -16.01 -30.81 7.03
N ALA A 345 -16.02 -30.58 5.72
CA ALA A 345 -15.37 -29.40 5.13
C ALA A 345 -16.15 -28.09 5.46
N PHE A 346 -17.45 -28.21 5.76
CA PHE A 346 -18.30 -27.11 6.20
C PHE A 346 -18.29 -26.85 7.72
N GLU A 347 -17.69 -27.71 8.55
CA GLU A 347 -17.54 -27.47 10.00
C GLU A 347 -16.69 -26.22 10.32
N VAL A 348 -15.92 -25.73 9.33
CA VAL A 348 -15.03 -24.56 9.49
C VAL A 348 -15.77 -23.22 9.36
N ASN A 349 -17.00 -23.18 8.82
CA ASN A 349 -17.88 -22.01 8.84
C ASN A 349 -19.33 -22.48 8.80
N ALA A 350 -20.10 -22.27 9.86
CA ALA A 350 -21.52 -22.64 9.93
C ALA A 350 -22.28 -22.08 8.70
N ALA A 351 -22.52 -22.94 7.72
CA ALA A 351 -23.08 -22.58 6.44
C ALA A 351 -24.60 -22.46 6.54
N GLU A 352 -25.06 -21.46 7.29
CA GLU A 352 -26.48 -21.17 7.48
C GLU A 352 -27.14 -20.61 6.21
N ASN A 353 -26.34 -20.03 5.29
CA ASN A 353 -26.84 -19.40 4.06
C ASN A 353 -26.36 -20.13 2.79
N ALA A 354 -27.27 -20.29 1.82
CA ALA A 354 -27.02 -20.86 0.48
C ALA A 354 -25.80 -20.23 -0.22
N ALA A 355 -25.63 -18.92 -0.11
CA ALA A 355 -24.50 -18.21 -0.73
C ALA A 355 -23.15 -18.60 -0.10
N MET A 356 -23.12 -18.84 1.21
CA MET A 356 -21.92 -19.33 1.92
C MET A 356 -21.58 -20.76 1.49
N ARG A 357 -22.58 -21.63 1.37
CA ARG A 357 -22.40 -23.00 0.86
C ARG A 357 -21.81 -23.01 -0.55
N ALA A 358 -22.34 -22.18 -1.45
CA ALA A 358 -21.84 -22.08 -2.81
C ALA A 358 -20.35 -21.67 -2.85
N SER A 359 -19.93 -20.73 -2.00
CA SER A 359 -18.52 -20.33 -1.88
C SER A 359 -17.63 -21.47 -1.40
N CYS A 360 -18.03 -22.17 -0.33
CA CYS A 360 -17.29 -23.32 0.18
C CYS A 360 -17.24 -24.48 -0.84
N VAL A 361 -18.31 -24.70 -1.62
CA VAL A 361 -18.31 -25.73 -2.67
C VAL A 361 -17.27 -25.42 -3.73
N GLU A 362 -17.27 -24.20 -4.26
CA GLU A 362 -16.29 -23.78 -5.25
C GLU A 362 -14.86 -23.84 -4.70
N PHE A 363 -14.65 -23.52 -3.42
CA PHE A 363 -13.34 -23.63 -2.78
C PHE A 363 -12.81 -25.06 -2.78
N ILE A 364 -13.63 -26.05 -2.42
CA ILE A 364 -13.22 -27.46 -2.39
C ILE A 364 -12.95 -27.97 -3.80
N LEU A 365 -13.78 -27.63 -4.79
CA LEU A 365 -13.55 -28.02 -6.18
C LEU A 365 -12.24 -27.44 -6.71
N ALA A 366 -11.99 -26.15 -6.43
CA ALA A 366 -10.76 -25.50 -6.82
C ALA A 366 -9.53 -26.11 -6.13
N GLY A 367 -9.64 -26.48 -4.85
CA GLY A 367 -8.59 -27.15 -4.10
C GLY A 367 -8.28 -28.56 -4.61
N LEU A 368 -9.30 -29.36 -4.94
CA LEU A 368 -9.14 -30.67 -5.57
C LEU A 368 -8.45 -30.57 -6.93
N TYR A 369 -8.80 -29.56 -7.73
CA TYR A 369 -8.12 -29.30 -9.00
C TYR A 369 -6.68 -28.85 -8.78
N ALA A 370 -6.42 -27.94 -7.83
CA ALA A 370 -5.07 -27.45 -7.55
C ALA A 370 -4.14 -28.51 -6.92
N THR A 371 -4.71 -29.63 -6.45
CA THR A 371 -3.98 -30.81 -5.94
C THR A 371 -3.98 -31.98 -6.93
N ASP A 372 -4.31 -31.72 -8.21
CA ASP A 372 -4.32 -32.69 -9.31
C ASP A 372 -5.20 -33.93 -9.06
N ARG A 373 -6.28 -33.79 -8.26
CA ARG A 373 -7.23 -34.87 -7.94
C ARG A 373 -8.41 -34.94 -8.92
N ILE A 374 -8.73 -33.82 -9.57
CA ILE A 374 -9.78 -33.69 -10.58
C ILE A 374 -9.31 -32.75 -11.69
N SER A 375 -9.94 -32.86 -12.86
CA SER A 375 -9.65 -32.03 -14.04
C SER A 375 -10.66 -30.91 -14.19
N ARG A 376 -10.23 -29.84 -14.85
CA ARG A 376 -11.02 -28.62 -15.07
C ARG A 376 -11.05 -28.27 -16.55
N ALA A 377 -12.25 -28.09 -17.10
CA ALA A 377 -12.47 -27.56 -18.44
C ALA A 377 -13.16 -26.19 -18.36
N GLN A 378 -12.82 -25.27 -19.25
CA GLN A 378 -13.47 -23.96 -19.34
C GLN A 378 -14.04 -23.74 -20.75
N ARG A 379 -15.33 -23.41 -20.85
CA ARG A 379 -16.01 -23.08 -22.10
C ARG A 379 -16.97 -21.90 -21.88
N HIS A 380 -16.82 -20.84 -22.68
CA HIS A 380 -17.74 -19.68 -22.71
C HIS A 380 -18.03 -19.03 -21.33
N GLY A 381 -17.04 -18.97 -20.42
CA GLY A 381 -17.21 -18.38 -19.08
C GLY A 381 -17.76 -19.35 -18.03
N THR A 382 -18.14 -20.56 -18.44
CA THR A 382 -18.48 -21.66 -17.53
C THR A 382 -17.24 -22.52 -17.28
N VAL A 383 -17.04 -22.91 -16.03
CA VAL A 383 -16.02 -23.87 -15.63
C VAL A 383 -16.71 -25.18 -15.23
N THR A 384 -16.25 -26.29 -15.80
CA THR A 384 -16.74 -27.64 -15.46
C THR A 384 -15.61 -28.43 -14.83
N TYR A 385 -15.89 -29.02 -13.67
CA TYR A 385 -14.99 -29.97 -13.02
C TYR A 385 -15.42 -31.41 -13.32
N GLU A 386 -14.47 -32.25 -13.72
CA GLU A 386 -14.65 -33.66 -14.04
C GLU A 386 -13.44 -34.50 -13.63
N PHE A 387 -13.55 -35.83 -13.62
CA PHE A 387 -12.40 -36.72 -13.39
C PHE A 387 -11.79 -37.13 -14.74
N GLU A 388 -10.48 -36.99 -14.93
CA GLU A 388 -9.77 -37.63 -16.05
C GLU A 388 -9.41 -39.08 -15.69
N GLU A 389 -9.65 -40.00 -16.62
CA GLU A 389 -9.33 -41.43 -16.49
C GLU A 389 -7.82 -41.73 -16.40
#